data_AF-A0A0R0EY30-F1
#
_entry.id   AF-A0A0R0EY30-F1
#
_cell.length_a   1.000
_cell.length_b   1.000
_cell.length_c   1.000
_cell.angle_alpha   90.00
_cell.angle_beta   90.00
_cell.angle_gamma   90.00
#
_symmetry.space_group_name_H-M   'P 1'
#
loop_
_entity.id
_entity.type
_entity.pdbx_description
1 polymer ?
#
loop_
_entity_poly.entity_id
_entity_poly.type
_entity_poly.pdbx_seq_one_letter_code
_entity_poly.pdbx_strand_id
1 'polypeptide(L)'
;MYPEDYEVKSGRLITQWIAEGFVKHENGRTLEEVAQQHLMELITTSLVQVSSFTIDDKVKGCRVHDLIHEMILGNIKDTWFCLYIDEHNQLVSSAIVRRLTIGSDSNDLIENTERSRIRSVLIFTKQKLPEYLISGILEKYIPLKVLDFEDAILYHLPENWGGFNPLEVSELHGIHR
;
A
#
# COMPACT_ATOMS: atom_id res chain seq x y z
N MET A 1 5.74 1.45 1.39
CA MET A 1 5.80 2.38 2.54
C MET A 1 5.02 3.62 2.14
N TYR A 2 4.19 4.18 3.02
CA TYR A 2 3.50 5.42 2.69
C TYR A 2 4.50 6.60 2.57
N PRO A 3 4.23 7.59 1.70
CA PRO A 3 5.02 8.82 1.67
C PRO A 3 5.07 9.50 3.05
N GLU A 4 6.07 10.35 3.26
CA GLU A 4 6.15 11.19 4.45
C GLU A 4 4.90 12.08 4.55
N ASP A 5 4.44 12.32 5.79
CA ASP A 5 3.20 13.06 6.10
C ASP A 5 1.90 12.53 5.48
N TYR A 6 1.91 11.36 4.84
CA TYR A 6 0.73 10.82 4.19
C TYR A 6 -0.34 10.42 5.21
N GLU A 7 -1.53 11.02 5.10
CA GLU A 7 -2.73 10.60 5.82
C GLU A 7 -3.36 9.39 5.14
N VAL A 8 -3.23 8.22 5.76
CA VAL A 8 -3.87 6.99 5.32
C VAL A 8 -5.25 6.84 5.94
N LYS A 9 -6.26 6.50 5.11
CA LYS A 9 -7.58 6.12 5.61
C LYS A 9 -7.50 4.81 6.39
N SER A 10 -8.08 4.78 7.59
CA SER A 10 -8.03 3.60 8.47
C SER A 10 -8.57 2.33 7.81
N GLY A 11 -9.68 2.44 7.07
CA GLY A 11 -10.27 1.33 6.32
C GLY A 11 -9.35 0.75 5.25
N ARG A 12 -8.60 1.62 4.54
CA ARG A 12 -7.60 1.20 3.55
C ARG A 12 -6.46 0.43 4.21
N LEU A 13 -5.93 0.98 5.31
CA LEU A 13 -4.85 0.35 6.07
C LEU A 13 -5.25 -1.03 6.63
N ILE A 14 -6.45 -1.14 7.19
CA ILE A 14 -7.02 -2.40 7.69
C ILE A 14 -7.10 -3.43 6.58
N THR A 15 -7.68 -3.07 5.43
CA THR A 15 -7.83 -3.97 4.28
C THR A 15 -6.48 -4.49 3.80
N GLN A 16 -5.48 -3.62 3.69
CA GLN A 16 -4.13 -4.02 3.30
C GLN A 16 -3.50 -4.98 4.32
N TRP A 17 -3.60 -4.72 5.62
CA TRP A 17 -3.05 -5.63 6.64
C TRP A 17 -3.68 -7.03 6.58
N ILE A 18 -4.98 -7.09 6.34
CA ILE A 18 -5.71 -8.34 6.18
C ILE A 18 -5.22 -9.09 4.93
N ALA A 19 -5.21 -8.42 3.77
CA ALA A 19 -4.77 -8.99 2.49
C ALA A 19 -3.31 -9.48 2.55
N GLU A 20 -2.43 -8.74 3.23
CA GLU A 20 -1.05 -9.16 3.42
C GLU A 20 -0.88 -10.35 4.39
N GLY A 21 -1.89 -10.62 5.21
CA GLY A 21 -1.91 -11.69 6.21
C GLY A 21 -1.22 -11.33 7.53
N PHE A 22 -1.14 -10.03 7.82
CA PHE A 22 -0.60 -9.50 9.07
C PHE A 22 -1.55 -9.71 10.23
N VAL A 23 -2.84 -9.63 9.95
CA VAL A 23 -3.90 -9.89 10.90
C VAL A 23 -4.12 -11.39 11.00
N LYS A 24 -4.13 -11.93 12.22
CA LYS A 24 -4.43 -13.34 12.47
C LYS A 24 -5.88 -13.51 12.89
N HIS A 25 -6.46 -14.65 12.53
CA HIS A 25 -7.80 -14.99 12.98
C HIS A 25 -7.79 -15.24 14.49
N GLU A 26 -8.78 -14.68 15.18
CA GLU A 26 -8.98 -14.87 16.60
C GLU A 26 -10.42 -15.33 16.86
N ASN A 27 -10.60 -16.30 17.75
CA ASN A 27 -11.92 -16.89 17.97
C ASN A 27 -12.93 -15.85 18.43
N GLY A 28 -14.04 -15.73 17.71
CA GLY A 28 -15.13 -14.83 18.05
C GLY A 28 -14.94 -13.37 17.60
N ARG A 29 -13.89 -13.07 16.82
CA ARG A 29 -13.65 -11.74 16.24
C ARG A 29 -13.47 -11.81 14.73
N THR A 30 -13.93 -10.78 14.01
CA THR A 30 -13.63 -10.65 12.58
C THR A 30 -12.19 -10.16 12.38
N LEU A 31 -11.62 -10.37 11.18
CA LEU A 31 -10.27 -9.87 10.87
C LEU A 31 -10.23 -8.34 10.95
N GLU A 32 -11.31 -7.66 10.59
CA GLU A 32 -11.46 -6.21 10.70
C GLU A 32 -11.40 -5.75 12.15
N GLU A 33 -12.07 -6.45 13.08
CA GLU A 33 -12.04 -6.13 14.51
C GLU A 33 -10.63 -6.30 15.09
N VAL A 34 -9.93 -7.38 14.72
CA VAL A 34 -8.54 -7.61 15.15
C VAL A 34 -7.61 -6.53 14.56
N ALA A 35 -7.79 -6.17 13.29
CA ALA A 35 -7.02 -5.11 12.64
C ALA A 35 -7.26 -3.74 13.28
N GLN A 36 -8.51 -3.42 13.62
CA GLN A 36 -8.88 -2.19 14.32
C GLN A 36 -8.22 -2.13 15.70
N GLN A 37 -8.19 -3.24 16.43
CA GLN A 37 -7.53 -3.32 17.73
C GLN A 37 -6.01 -3.08 17.60
N HIS A 38 -5.34 -3.67 16.61
CA HIS A 38 -3.92 -3.38 16.35
C HIS A 38 -3.68 -1.90 16.01
N LEU A 39 -4.57 -1.28 15.23
CA LEU A 39 -4.47 0.16 14.95
C LEU A 39 -4.62 0.99 16.24
N MET A 40 -5.55 0.65 17.12
CA MET A 40 -5.71 1.33 18.42
C MET A 40 -4.48 1.17 19.31
N GLU A 41 -3.83 0.00 19.30
CA GLU A 41 -2.58 -0.24 20.04
C GLU A 41 -1.43 0.63 19.51
N LEU A 42 -1.29 0.74 18.19
CA LEU A 42 -0.29 1.63 17.58
C LEU A 42 -0.55 3.11 17.90
N ILE A 43 -1.82 3.52 17.99
CA ILE A 43 -2.20 4.87 18.40
C ILE A 43 -1.89 5.11 19.88
N THR A 44 -2.28 4.18 20.75
CA THR A 44 -2.08 4.29 22.21
C THR A 44 -0.59 4.30 22.59
N THR A 45 0.26 3.68 21.77
CA THR A 45 1.71 3.68 21.92
C THR A 45 2.41 4.84 21.21
N SER A 46 1.66 5.80 20.64
CA SER A 46 2.17 6.97 19.91
C SER A 46 3.04 6.65 18.70
N LEU A 47 2.95 5.42 18.16
CA LEU A 47 3.60 5.04 16.89
C LEU A 47 2.84 5.57 15.67
N VAL A 48 1.53 5.76 15.84
CA VAL A 48 0.62 6.29 14.84
C VAL A 48 -0.18 7.43 15.46
N GLN A 49 -0.36 8.51 14.72
CA GLN A 49 -1.20 9.64 15.10
C GLN A 49 -2.52 9.59 14.36
N VAL A 50 -3.61 9.91 15.06
CA VAL A 50 -4.91 10.11 14.41
C VAL A 50 -4.91 11.47 13.71
N SER A 51 -5.25 11.49 12.43
CA SER A 51 -5.35 12.72 11.63
C SER A 51 -6.80 13.19 11.49
N SER A 52 -7.76 12.25 11.48
CA SER A 52 -9.17 12.58 11.35
C SER A 52 -10.08 11.53 11.98
N PHE A 53 -11.26 11.96 12.40
CA PHE A 53 -12.33 11.11 12.93
C PHE A 53 -13.53 11.07 11.97
N THR A 54 -14.36 10.03 12.09
CA THR A 54 -15.70 10.00 11.49
C THR A 54 -16.67 10.82 12.34
N ILE A 55 -17.91 10.98 11.87
CA ILE A 55 -18.99 11.63 12.63
C ILE A 55 -19.30 10.84 13.92
N ASP A 56 -19.06 9.53 13.92
CA ASP A 56 -19.28 8.61 15.05
C ASP A 56 -18.01 8.44 15.92
N ASP A 57 -17.10 9.43 15.93
CA ASP A 57 -15.85 9.44 16.71
C ASP A 57 -14.89 8.26 16.47
N LYS A 58 -15.02 7.55 15.35
CA LYS A 58 -14.09 6.49 14.95
C LYS A 58 -12.90 7.08 14.21
N VAL A 59 -11.72 6.46 14.32
CA VAL A 59 -10.54 6.88 13.54
C VAL A 59 -10.82 6.71 12.05
N LYS A 60 -10.85 7.82 11.32
CA LYS A 60 -11.07 7.88 9.87
C LYS A 60 -9.75 7.86 9.12
N GLY A 61 -8.79 8.63 9.61
CA GLY A 61 -7.46 8.75 9.05
C GLY A 61 -6.40 8.68 10.13
N CYS A 62 -5.24 8.18 9.75
CA CYS A 62 -4.06 8.22 10.60
C CYS A 62 -2.80 8.50 9.77
N ARG A 63 -1.73 8.89 10.46
CA ARG A 63 -0.41 9.12 9.87
C ARG A 63 0.67 8.65 10.82
N VAL A 64 1.84 8.33 10.28
CA VAL A 64 3.03 8.01 11.09
C VAL A 64 3.75 9.32 11.40
N HIS A 65 4.24 9.47 12.63
CA HIS A 65 5.06 10.63 13.00
C HIS A 65 6.40 10.59 12.24
N ASP A 66 6.90 11.72 11.77
CA ASP A 66 8.15 11.88 11.00
C ASP A 66 9.33 11.09 11.58
N LEU A 67 9.59 11.16 12.90
CA LEU A 67 10.65 10.39 13.55
C LEU A 67 10.47 8.86 13.41
N ILE A 68 9.23 8.38 13.53
CA ILE A 68 8.92 6.95 13.34
C ILE A 68 9.01 6.59 11.85
N HIS A 69 8.63 7.50 10.96
CA HIS A 69 8.76 7.33 9.52
C HIS A 69 10.23 7.17 9.11
N GLU A 70 11.11 8.05 9.59
CA GLU A 70 12.57 7.96 9.39
C GLU A 70 13.14 6.63 9.93
N MET A 71 12.71 6.19 11.11
CA MET A 71 13.10 4.90 11.69
C MET A 71 12.64 3.72 10.82
N ILE A 72 11.41 3.75 10.32
CA ILE A 72 10.88 2.73 9.41
C ILE A 72 11.67 2.72 8.10
N LEU A 73 11.98 3.88 7.54
CA LEU A 73 12.74 4.00 6.30
C LEU A 73 14.16 3.43 6.46
N GLY A 74 14.83 3.71 7.58
CA GLY A 74 16.11 3.09 7.93
C GLY A 74 16.01 1.57 8.01
N ASN A 75 15.04 1.04 8.76
CA ASN A 75 14.82 -0.40 8.88
C ASN A 75 14.45 -1.07 7.55
N ILE A 76 13.70 -0.42 6.67
CA ILE A 76 13.34 -0.96 5.36
C ILE A 76 14.58 -1.11 4.48
N LYS A 77 15.50 -0.15 4.52
CA LYS A 77 16.78 -0.22 3.81
C LYS A 77 17.62 -1.39 4.28
N ASP A 78 17.58 -1.71 5.58
CA ASP A 78 18.35 -2.82 6.15
C ASP A 78 17.68 -4.19 5.97
N THR A 79 16.35 -4.24 5.94
CA THR A 79 15.57 -5.50 5.86
C THR A 79 15.14 -5.87 4.44
N TRP A 80 15.23 -4.94 3.48
CA TRP A 80 14.70 -5.07 2.12
C TRP A 80 13.21 -5.45 2.06
N PHE A 81 12.47 -5.13 3.11
CA PHE A 81 11.06 -5.48 3.20
C PHE A 81 10.21 -4.77 2.11
N CYS A 82 10.59 -3.54 1.77
CA CYS A 82 9.91 -2.67 0.81
C CYS A 82 10.92 -1.98 -0.11
N LEU A 83 10.60 -1.89 -1.41
CA LEU A 83 11.25 -0.99 -2.35
C LEU A 83 10.37 0.25 -2.51
N TYR A 84 10.93 1.42 -2.24
CA TYR A 84 10.26 2.70 -2.48
C TYR A 84 10.96 3.36 -3.66
N ILE A 85 10.18 3.66 -4.70
CA ILE A 85 10.63 4.27 -5.94
C ILE A 85 10.03 5.68 -5.97
N ASP A 86 10.90 6.69 -6.01
CA ASP A 86 10.54 8.10 -6.22
C ASP A 86 11.51 8.75 -7.22
N GLU A 87 11.27 10.01 -7.57
CA GLU A 87 12.11 10.80 -8.49
C GLU A 87 13.59 10.95 -8.06
N HIS A 88 13.92 10.64 -6.81
CA HIS A 88 15.26 10.83 -6.22
C HIS A 88 15.96 9.50 -5.88
N ASN A 89 15.23 8.39 -5.82
CA ASN A 89 15.73 7.11 -5.33
C ASN A 89 15.57 6.00 -6.36
N GLN A 90 16.66 5.71 -7.07
CA GLN A 90 16.85 4.46 -7.78
C GLN A 90 17.65 3.48 -6.91
N LEU A 91 16.96 2.63 -6.16
CA LEU A 91 17.61 1.52 -5.44
C LEU A 91 17.42 0.23 -6.23
N VAL A 92 18.44 -0.11 -7.04
CA VAL A 92 18.56 -1.45 -7.64
C VAL A 92 19.13 -2.36 -6.56
N SER A 93 18.38 -3.36 -6.09
CA SER A 93 18.87 -4.36 -5.14
C SER A 93 18.62 -5.78 -5.59
N SER A 94 19.58 -6.64 -5.31
CA SER A 94 19.54 -8.10 -5.50
C SER A 94 18.74 -8.83 -4.41
N ALA A 95 18.30 -8.14 -3.36
CA ALA A 95 17.56 -8.74 -2.25
C ALA A 95 16.06 -8.95 -2.57
N ILE A 96 15.44 -9.91 -1.86
CA ILE A 96 14.03 -10.27 -2.06
C ILE A 96 13.12 -9.18 -1.49
N VAL A 97 12.64 -8.31 -2.36
CA VAL A 97 11.61 -7.31 -2.06
C VAL A 97 10.22 -7.97 -2.08
N ARG A 98 9.38 -7.65 -1.09
CA ARG A 98 7.98 -8.13 -1.01
C ARG A 98 6.95 -7.05 -1.26
N ARG A 99 7.27 -5.79 -0.96
CA ARG A 99 6.40 -4.63 -1.23
C ARG A 99 7.08 -3.67 -2.17
N LEU A 100 6.35 -3.21 -3.18
CA LEU A 100 6.75 -2.13 -4.07
C LEU A 100 5.87 -0.92 -3.76
N THR A 101 6.48 0.24 -3.62
CA THR A 101 5.76 1.51 -3.58
C THR A 101 6.31 2.44 -4.64
N ILE A 102 5.41 3.03 -5.40
CA ILE A 102 5.69 3.91 -6.53
C ILE A 102 5.13 5.29 -6.16
N GLY A 103 6.03 6.23 -5.88
CA GLY A 103 5.74 7.66 -5.79
C GLY A 103 5.92 8.35 -7.16
N SER A 104 5.30 9.51 -7.33
CA SER A 104 5.28 10.39 -8.53
C SER A 104 6.42 10.25 -9.56
N ASP A 105 6.06 10.42 -10.83
CA ASP A 105 6.89 10.54 -12.06
C ASP A 105 7.86 9.40 -12.41
N SER A 106 7.95 8.34 -11.60
CA SER A 106 8.89 7.25 -11.81
C SER A 106 8.47 6.19 -12.84
N ASN A 107 7.76 6.58 -13.91
CA ASN A 107 7.21 5.63 -14.91
C ASN A 107 8.29 4.67 -15.46
N ASP A 108 9.54 5.15 -15.59
CA ASP A 108 10.65 4.40 -16.15
C ASP A 108 11.27 3.37 -15.18
N LEU A 109 10.92 3.41 -13.90
CA LEU A 109 11.61 2.63 -12.86
C LEU A 109 11.01 1.24 -12.60
N ILE A 110 9.78 0.97 -13.08
CA ILE A 110 9.14 -0.34 -12.93
C ILE A 110 9.87 -1.42 -13.75
N GLU A 111 10.38 -1.05 -14.92
CA GLU A 111 11.05 -1.99 -15.84
C GLU A 111 12.29 -2.62 -15.20
N ASN A 112 13.05 -1.84 -14.41
CA ASN A 112 14.37 -2.24 -13.91
C ASN A 112 14.36 -3.12 -12.65
N THR A 113 13.19 -3.49 -12.14
CA THR A 113 13.09 -4.37 -10.97
C THR A 113 13.20 -5.84 -11.41
N GLU A 114 14.39 -6.43 -11.35
CA GLU A 114 14.59 -7.85 -11.68
C GLU A 114 13.74 -8.78 -10.78
N ARG A 115 13.32 -9.93 -11.35
CA ARG A 115 12.52 -11.06 -10.79
C ARG A 115 12.25 -11.03 -9.28
N SER A 116 11.38 -10.13 -8.85
CA SER A 116 11.12 -9.85 -7.44
C SER A 116 9.89 -10.62 -6.95
N ARG A 117 9.91 -11.08 -5.69
CA ARG A 117 8.75 -11.76 -5.06
C ARG A 117 7.75 -10.76 -4.51
N ILE A 118 7.49 -9.70 -5.28
CA ILE A 118 6.56 -8.64 -4.92
C ILE A 118 5.18 -9.27 -4.79
N ARG A 119 4.52 -8.94 -3.68
CA ARG A 119 3.15 -9.35 -3.37
C ARG A 119 2.26 -8.16 -3.08
N SER A 120 2.83 -6.98 -2.93
CA SER A 120 2.10 -5.76 -2.58
C SER A 120 2.64 -4.64 -3.43
N VAL A 121 1.79 -3.97 -4.18
CA VAL A 121 2.12 -2.79 -4.99
C VAL A 121 1.21 -1.65 -4.57
N LEU A 122 1.81 -0.56 -4.10
CA LEU A 122 1.11 0.67 -3.71
C LEU A 122 1.53 1.79 -4.66
N ILE A 123 0.58 2.48 -5.26
CA ILE A 123 0.86 3.57 -6.19
C ILE A 123 0.30 4.88 -5.65
N PHE A 124 1.19 5.85 -5.43
CA PHE A 124 0.88 7.19 -4.95
C PHE A 124 1.24 8.20 -6.04
N THR A 125 0.32 8.38 -6.99
CA THR A 125 0.45 9.40 -8.03
C THR A 125 -0.87 10.14 -8.20
N LYS A 126 -0.80 11.46 -8.37
CA LYS A 126 -1.97 12.27 -8.75
C LYS A 126 -2.17 12.31 -10.27
N GLN A 127 -1.24 11.73 -11.01
CA GLN A 127 -1.25 11.74 -12.47
C GLN A 127 -2.00 10.53 -13.02
N LYS A 128 -2.36 10.63 -14.30
CA LYS A 128 -2.92 9.51 -15.05
C LYS A 128 -1.86 8.43 -15.23
N LEU A 129 -2.14 7.22 -14.76
CA LEU A 129 -1.30 6.06 -15.07
C LEU A 129 -1.56 5.58 -16.50
N PRO A 130 -0.53 5.45 -17.34
CA PRO A 130 -0.66 4.80 -18.63
C PRO A 130 -1.07 3.33 -18.46
N GLU A 131 -1.94 2.84 -19.34
CA GLU A 131 -2.45 1.47 -19.31
C GLU A 131 -1.33 0.42 -19.42
N TYR A 132 -0.30 0.69 -20.22
CA TYR A 132 0.85 -0.20 -20.36
C TYR A 132 1.62 -0.41 -19.05
N LEU A 133 1.63 0.57 -18.14
CA LEU A 133 2.26 0.40 -16.82
C LEU A 133 1.44 -0.53 -15.94
N ILE A 134 0.11 -0.39 -15.94
CA ILE A 134 -0.77 -1.26 -15.17
C ILE A 134 -0.64 -2.69 -15.68
N SER A 135 -0.75 -2.89 -16.99
CA SER A 135 -0.54 -4.20 -17.62
C SER A 135 0.84 -4.76 -17.32
N GLY A 136 1.90 -3.94 -17.38
CA GLY A 136 3.25 -4.35 -17.02
C GLY A 136 3.40 -4.78 -15.56
N ILE A 137 2.78 -4.06 -14.61
CA ILE A 137 2.76 -4.43 -13.18
C ILE A 137 2.03 -5.77 -12.99
N LEU A 138 0.87 -5.93 -13.61
CA LEU A 138 0.05 -7.14 -13.51
C LEU A 138 0.79 -8.35 -14.11
N GLU A 139 1.32 -8.23 -15.32
CA GLU A 139 2.08 -9.29 -15.98
C GLU A 139 3.33 -9.69 -15.20
N LYS A 140 4.00 -8.72 -14.55
CA LYS A 140 5.28 -8.94 -13.89
C LYS A 140 5.17 -9.51 -12.48
N TYR A 141 4.15 -9.12 -11.71
CA TYR A 141 4.08 -9.44 -10.27
C TYR A 141 2.89 -10.29 -9.85
N ILE A 142 1.98 -10.66 -10.75
CA ILE A 142 0.95 -11.65 -10.40
C ILE A 142 1.62 -12.98 -10.01
N PRO A 143 1.23 -13.61 -8.88
CA PRO A 143 0.13 -13.22 -8.00
C PRO A 143 0.49 -12.14 -6.96
N LEU A 144 -0.33 -11.08 -6.93
CA LEU A 144 -0.30 -10.03 -5.90
C LEU A 144 -1.33 -10.31 -4.81
N LYS A 145 -0.98 -10.00 -3.57
CA LYS A 145 -1.91 -9.93 -2.43
C LYS A 145 -2.57 -8.55 -2.29
N VAL A 146 -1.82 -7.50 -2.62
CA VAL A 146 -2.29 -6.11 -2.55
C VAL A 146 -1.90 -5.41 -3.83
N LEU A 147 -2.88 -4.79 -4.46
CA LEU A 147 -2.69 -3.84 -5.53
C LEU A 147 -3.56 -2.62 -5.24
N ASP A 148 -2.91 -1.48 -5.04
CA ASP A 148 -3.56 -0.28 -4.54
C ASP A 148 -3.22 0.94 -5.41
N PHE A 149 -4.29 1.53 -5.97
CA PHE A 149 -4.25 2.70 -6.84
C PHE A 149 -5.05 3.87 -6.26
N GLU A 150 -5.33 3.90 -4.94
CA GLU A 150 -6.38 4.78 -4.39
C GLU A 150 -6.24 6.27 -4.80
N ASP A 151 -5.00 6.76 -4.95
CA ASP A 151 -4.76 8.14 -5.36
C ASP A 151 -4.63 8.34 -6.88
N ALA A 152 -4.52 7.25 -7.64
CA ALA A 152 -4.29 7.27 -9.08
C ALA A 152 -5.60 7.33 -9.88
N ILE A 153 -5.61 8.15 -10.93
CA ILE A 153 -6.77 8.30 -11.81
C ILE A 153 -6.74 7.17 -12.85
N LEU A 154 -7.66 6.20 -12.72
CA LEU A 154 -7.86 5.08 -13.64
C LEU A 154 -9.16 5.25 -14.46
N TYR A 155 -9.07 5.23 -15.79
CA TYR A 155 -10.24 5.27 -16.67
C TYR A 155 -10.65 3.90 -17.22
N HIS A 156 -9.69 2.99 -17.34
CA HIS A 156 -9.89 1.66 -17.89
C HIS A 156 -9.16 0.64 -17.03
N LEU A 157 -9.89 -0.42 -16.68
CA LEU A 157 -9.34 -1.60 -16.04
C LEU A 157 -8.93 -2.57 -17.14
N PRO A 158 -7.68 -3.05 -17.21
CA PRO A 158 -7.30 -4.00 -18.25
C PRO A 158 -8.16 -5.26 -18.16
N GLU A 159 -8.58 -5.81 -19.30
CA GLU A 159 -9.51 -6.96 -19.41
C GLU A 159 -9.06 -8.19 -18.60
N ASN A 160 -7.75 -8.29 -18.32
CA ASN A 160 -7.11 -9.36 -17.57
C ASN A 160 -7.38 -9.30 -16.05
N TRP A 161 -8.13 -8.31 -15.56
CA TRP A 161 -8.39 -8.12 -14.12
C TRP A 161 -9.26 -9.21 -13.48
N GLY A 162 -9.99 -10.00 -14.28
CA GLY A 162 -10.92 -11.03 -13.80
C GLY A 162 -10.31 -12.17 -12.98
N GLY A 163 -9.00 -12.17 -12.75
CA GLY A 163 -8.28 -13.19 -11.96
C GLY A 163 -8.13 -12.91 -10.46
N PHE A 164 -8.47 -11.71 -9.97
CA PHE A 164 -8.28 -11.37 -8.55
C PHE A 164 -9.50 -11.70 -7.70
N ASN A 165 -9.27 -12.20 -6.48
CA ASN A 165 -10.32 -12.22 -5.47
C ASN A 165 -10.69 -10.78 -5.07
N PRO A 166 -11.96 -10.48 -4.75
CA PRO A 166 -12.36 -9.16 -4.26
C PRO A 166 -11.58 -8.68 -3.02
N LEU A 167 -11.00 -9.61 -2.24
CA LEU A 167 -10.14 -9.32 -1.09
C LEU A 167 -8.70 -8.93 -1.46
N GLU A 168 -8.25 -9.25 -2.68
CA GLU A 168 -6.90 -8.92 -3.19
C GLU A 168 -6.86 -7.55 -3.89
N VAL A 169 -8.04 -7.01 -4.22
CA VAL A 169 -8.22 -5.69 -4.86
C VAL A 169 -8.85 -4.77 -3.83
N SER A 170 -8.03 -3.93 -3.19
CA SER A 170 -8.57 -2.86 -2.34
C SER A 170 -9.35 -1.88 -3.23
N GLU A 171 -10.58 -1.57 -2.82
CA GLU A 171 -11.66 -1.03 -3.64
C GLU A 171 -11.29 0.23 -4.45
N LEU A 172 -11.56 0.17 -5.77
CA LEU A 172 -11.52 1.31 -6.70
C LEU A 172 -12.66 2.29 -6.39
N HIS A 173 -12.49 3.14 -5.38
CA HIS A 173 -13.30 4.34 -5.21
C HIS A 173 -12.67 5.51 -5.97
N GLY A 174 -12.79 5.48 -7.31
CA GLY A 174 -12.25 6.51 -8.20
C GLY A 174 -13.03 6.77 -9.49
N ILE A 175 -14.16 6.07 -9.72
CA ILE A 175 -15.04 6.34 -10.86
C ILE A 175 -16.03 7.44 -10.46
N HIS A 176 -15.57 8.69 -10.51
CA HIS A 176 -16.52 9.78 -10.75
C HIS A 176 -16.95 9.74 -12.21
N ARG A 177 -18.28 9.81 -12.39
CA ARG A 177 -19.03 9.89 -13.66
C ARG A 177 -18.34 10.68 -14.77
#